data_AF-A0A0L6CTB7-F1
#
_entry.id   AF-A0A0L6CTB7-F1
#
_cell.length_a   1.000
_cell.length_b   1.000
_cell.length_c   1.000
_cell.angle_alpha   90.00
_cell.angle_beta   90.00
_cell.angle_gamma   90.00
#
_symmetry.space_group_name_H-M   'P 1'
#
loop_
_entity.id
_entity.type
_entity.pdbx_description
1 polymer ?
#
loop_
_entity_poly.entity_id
_entity_poly.type
_entity_poly.pdbx_seq_one_letter_code
_entity_poly.pdbx_strand_id
1 'polypeptide(L)' 'MTIRRATDNSKALDAFMTTKFQIDAMLARLTALSDDHFNTHPDEVNWGDVGTLNHYASLMREITNSAFKEGEHAD' A
#
# COMPACT_ATOMS: atom_id res chain seq x y z
N MET A 1 11.16 40.15 19.29
CA MET A 1 10.17 39.07 19.37
C MET A 1 9.69 38.76 17.96
N THR A 2 10.35 37.83 17.27
CA THR A 2 10.04 37.48 15.87
C THR A 2 8.87 36.51 15.86
N ILE A 3 7.70 36.99 15.41
CA ILE A 3 6.52 36.16 15.19
C ILE A 3 6.88 35.22 14.04
N ARG A 4 7.18 33.95 14.37
CA ARG A 4 7.20 32.88 13.38
C ARG A 4 5.78 32.81 12.84
N ARG A 5 5.57 33.33 11.63
CA ARG A 5 4.35 33.07 10.86
C ARG A 5 4.31 31.55 10.70
N ALA A 6 3.45 30.88 11.47
CA ALA A 6 3.16 29.47 11.26
C ALA A 6 2.75 29.37 9.79
N THR A 7 3.58 28.73 8.96
CA THR A 7 3.22 28.44 7.58
C THR A 7 1.94 27.61 7.67
N ASP A 8 0.86 28.13 7.11
CA ASP A 8 -0.42 27.45 7.10
C ASP A 8 -0.29 26.15 6.32
N ASN A 9 -0.08 25.05 7.04
CA ASN A 9 0.08 23.72 6.48
C ASN A 9 -1.27 23.02 6.27
N SER A 10 -2.41 23.70 6.46
CA SER A 10 -3.74 23.10 6.31
C SER A 10 -3.90 22.41 4.96
N LYS A 11 -3.51 23.07 3.86
CA LYS A 11 -3.58 22.50 2.51
C LYS A 11 -2.75 21.23 2.35
N ALA A 12 -1.55 21.20 2.94
CA ALA A 12 -0.68 20.03 2.88
C ALA A 12 -1.25 18.89 3.74
N LEU A 13 -1.82 19.21 4.90
CA LEU A 13 -2.48 18.25 5.77
C LEU A 13 -3.73 17.65 5.11
N ASP A 14 -4.56 18.47 4.47
CA ASP A 14 -5.75 18.03 3.76
C ASP A 14 -5.39 17.11 2.58
N ALA A 15 -4.36 17.48 1.80
CA ALA A 15 -3.84 16.64 0.72
C ALA A 15 -3.27 15.32 1.24
N PHE A 16 -2.54 15.36 2.35
CA PHE A 16 -2.01 14.16 3.01
C PHE A 16 -3.14 13.23 3.47
N MET A 17 -4.12 13.76 4.20
CA MET A 17 -5.26 12.97 4.70
C MET A 17 -6.06 12.36 3.55
N THR A 18 -6.34 13.15 2.50
CA THR A 18 -7.01 12.67 1.28
C THR A 18 -6.26 11.51 0.66
N THR A 19 -4.95 11.65 0.49
CA THR A 19 -4.09 10.61 -0.12
C THR A 19 -4.03 9.37 0.77
N LYS A 20 -3.90 9.55 2.09
CA LYS A 20 -3.92 8.45 3.06
C LYS A 20 -5.23 7.67 2.99
N PHE A 21 -6.38 8.35 3.00
CA PHE A 21 -7.68 7.67 2.92
C PHE A 21 -7.86 6.90 1.62
N GLN A 22 -7.32 7.40 0.50
CA GLN A 22 -7.32 6.65 -0.75
C GLN A 22 -6.49 5.37 -0.64
N ILE A 23 -5.29 5.43 -0.05
CA ILE A 23 -4.45 4.26 0.19
C ILE A 23 -5.15 3.27 1.15
N ASP A 24 -5.69 3.75 2.26
CA ASP A 24 -6.41 2.91 3.23
C ASP A 24 -7.58 2.17 2.56
N ALA A 25 -8.33 2.84 1.68
CA ALA A 25 -9.42 2.23 0.92
C ALA A 25 -8.93 1.17 -0.09
N MET A 26 -7.79 1.41 -0.73
CA MET A 26 -7.16 0.42 -1.63
C MET A 26 -6.69 -0.82 -0.86
N LEU A 27 -6.09 -0.63 0.31
CA LEU A 27 -5.65 -1.73 1.18
C LEU A 27 -6.84 -2.55 1.68
N ALA A 28 -7.93 -1.90 2.11
CA ALA A 28 -9.14 -2.59 2.55
C ALA A 28 -9.76 -3.46 1.43
N ARG A 29 -9.73 -2.99 0.18
CA ARG A 29 -10.18 -3.78 -0.98
C ARG A 29 -9.29 -5.01 -1.23
N LEU A 30 -7.98 -4.87 -1.08
CA LEU A 30 -7.04 -5.98 -1.23
C LEU A 30 -7.20 -7.02 -0.11
N THR A 31 -7.45 -6.59 1.13
CA THR A 31 -7.78 -7.50 2.24
C THR A 31 -9.05 -8.27 1.96
N ALA A 32 -10.14 -7.60 1.56
CA ALA A 32 -11.39 -8.28 1.21
C ALA A 32 -11.21 -9.27 0.04
N LEU A 33 -10.40 -8.90 -0.95
CA LEU A 33 -10.06 -9.79 -2.06
C LEU A 33 -9.25 -11.02 -1.59
N SER A 34 -8.33 -10.82 -0.65
CA SER A 34 -7.57 -11.93 -0.04
C SER A 34 -8.48 -12.86 0.77
N ASP A 35 -9.45 -12.31 1.51
CA ASP A 35 -10.43 -13.10 2.27
C ASP A 35 -11.29 -13.96 1.33
N ASP A 36 -11.58 -13.46 0.13
CA ASP A 36 -12.29 -14.17 -0.93
C ASP A 36 -11.35 -14.98 -1.86
N HIS A 37 -10.17 -15.39 -1.36
CA HIS A 37 -9.20 -16.22 -2.08
C HIS A 37 -8.80 -15.66 -3.46
N PHE A 38 -8.74 -14.34 -3.58
CA PHE A 38 -8.53 -13.61 -4.84
C PHE A 38 -9.54 -13.92 -5.94
N ASN A 39 -10.78 -14.25 -5.56
CA ASN A 39 -11.86 -14.77 -6.43
C ASN A 39 -11.48 -16.09 -7.14
N THR A 40 -10.53 -16.86 -6.62
CA THR A 40 -10.15 -18.16 -7.20
C THR A 40 -10.70 -19.28 -6.34
N HIS A 41 -11.41 -20.22 -6.97
CA HIS A 41 -11.85 -21.42 -6.28
C HIS A 41 -10.66 -22.37 -6.06
N PRO A 42 -10.47 -22.97 -4.86
CA PRO A 42 -9.33 -23.83 -4.58
C PRO A 42 -9.11 -24.97 -5.58
N ASP A 43 -10.20 -25.53 -6.13
CA ASP A 43 -10.15 -26.62 -7.11
C ASP A 43 -9.78 -26.15 -8.54
N GLU A 44 -9.85 -24.85 -8.82
CA GLU A 44 -9.54 -24.24 -10.13
C GLU A 44 -8.17 -23.57 -10.16
N VAL A 45 -7.48 -23.49 -9.01
CA VAL A 45 -6.15 -22.89 -8.87
C VAL A 45 -5.16 -23.58 -9.79
N ASN A 46 -4.48 -22.78 -10.61
CA ASN A 46 -3.40 -23.25 -11.48
C ASN A 46 -2.15 -22.35 -11.36
N TRP A 47 -1.08 -22.72 -12.07
CA TRP A 47 0.18 -21.99 -12.06
C TRP A 47 0.09 -20.55 -12.60
N GLY A 48 -0.91 -20.25 -13.43
CA GLY A 48 -1.22 -18.90 -13.87
C GLY A 48 -1.69 -18.01 -12.71
N ASP A 49 -2.56 -18.53 -11.84
CA ASP A 49 -3.03 -17.82 -10.65
C ASP A 49 -1.88 -17.56 -9.67
N VAL A 50 -1.02 -18.57 -9.47
CA VAL A 50 0.20 -18.44 -8.67
C VAL A 50 1.12 -17.36 -9.25
N GLY A 51 1.26 -17.29 -10.57
CA GLY A 51 2.03 -16.24 -11.25
C GLY A 51 1.46 -14.84 -10.97
N THR A 52 0.15 -14.68 -11.05
CA THR A 52 -0.56 -13.43 -10.74
C THR A 52 -0.33 -12.99 -9.29
N LEU A 53 -0.48 -13.92 -8.32
CA LEU A 53 -0.25 -13.61 -6.91
C LEU A 53 1.21 -13.26 -6.60
N ASN A 54 2.16 -13.93 -7.25
CA ASN A 54 3.58 -13.59 -7.13
C ASN A 54 3.87 -12.17 -7.64
N HIS A 55 3.22 -11.76 -8.73
CA HIS A 55 3.35 -10.39 -9.23
C HIS A 55 2.80 -9.37 -8.22
N TYR A 56 1.61 -9.59 -7.67
CA TYR A 56 1.03 -8.72 -6.63
C TYR A 56 1.90 -8.64 -5.38
N ALA A 57 2.41 -9.78 -4.91
CA ALA A 57 3.30 -9.84 -3.77
C ALA A 57 4.61 -9.06 -4.01
N SER A 58 5.14 -9.09 -5.24
CA SER A 58 6.33 -8.30 -5.61
C SER A 58 6.08 -6.79 -5.51
N LEU A 59 4.95 -6.31 -6.02
CA LEU A 59 4.58 -4.89 -5.94
C LEU A 59 4.39 -4.43 -4.48
N MET A 60 3.70 -5.23 -3.67
CA MET A 60 3.52 -4.92 -2.24
C MET A 60 4.86 -4.89 -1.49
N ARG A 61 5.77 -5.81 -1.83
CA ARG A 61 7.12 -5.83 -1.26
C ARG A 61 7.91 -4.59 -1.64
N GLU A 62 7.84 -4.13 -2.89
CA GLU A 62 8.52 -2.90 -3.33
C GLU A 62 8.01 -1.67 -2.55
N ILE A 63 6.68 -1.55 -2.39
CA ILE A 63 6.06 -0.48 -1.61
C ILE A 63 6.51 -0.52 -0.14
N THR A 64 6.51 -1.72 0.46
CA THR A 64 6.90 -1.93 1.86
C THR A 64 8.38 -1.61 2.06
N ASN A 65 9.26 -2.13 1.19
CA ASN A 65 10.69 -1.84 1.22
C ASN A 65 10.97 -0.34 1.09
N SER A 66 10.24 0.36 0.21
CA SER A 66 10.34 1.81 0.06
C SER A 66 9.89 2.56 1.31
N ALA A 67 8.78 2.13 1.94
CA ALA A 67 8.23 2.75 3.13
C ALA A 67 9.09 2.55 4.39
N PHE A 68 9.70 1.37 4.54
CA PHE A 68 10.46 0.98 5.74
C PHE A 68 11.98 1.04 5.56
N LYS A 69 12.47 1.38 4.36
CA LYS A 69 13.90 1.40 4.00
C LYS A 69 14.60 0.05 4.22
N GLU A 70 13.85 -1.06 4.15
CA GLU A 70 14.37 -2.42 4.40
C GLU A 70 15.36 -2.89 3.32
N GLY A 71 15.56 -2.11 2.25
CA GLY A 71 16.62 -2.31 1.25
C GLY A 71 17.93 -1.59 1.52
N GLU A 72 18.01 -0.72 2.55
CA GLU A 72 19.22 0.07 2.87
C GLU A 72 20.05 -0.51 4.04
N HIS A 73 19.63 -1.65 4.62
CA HIS A 73 20.35 -2.36 5.69
C HIS A 73 20.35 -3.89 5.48
N ALA A 74 20.86 -4.33 4.33
CA ALA A 74 21.39 -5.68 4.17
C ALA A 74 22.92 -5.57 4.06
N ASP A 75 23.57 -5.30 5.19
CA ASP A 75 24.98 -5.65 5.43
C ASP A 75 25.03 -7.00 6.16
#